data_AF-A0A927I042-F1
#
_entry.id   AF-A0A927I042-F1
#
_cell.length_a   1.000
_cell.length_b   1.000
_cell.length_c   1.000
_cell.angle_alpha   90.00
_cell.angle_beta   90.00
_cell.angle_gamma   90.00
#
_symmetry.space_group_name_H-M   'P 1'
#
loop_
_entity.id
_entity.type
_entity.pdbx_description
1 polymer ?
#
loop_
_entity_poly.entity_id
_entity_poly.type
_entity_poly.pdbx_seq_one_letter_code
_entity_poly.pdbx_strand_id
1 'polypeptide(L)'
;MSARVLIVDDVPANLKLLEAKLSAEYFDVLTATSGPDALAICERGEPDIVLLDVMMPGMNGFEVCRRLKSTPVTAHIPVVIVTALDQPRDRLQGLDAGADDFLTKPLDDVALFARVRSLSRLKSMTDELRNRAAASRRLGIADPLVAAAAETGLNGRVLLVEDRVSVAERLQSALSAFHLVEVEPDSQRAAVRAAEEDVDAVLISLDLQGQDGLRLCSQLRSLDRTRDISVLLMGEAEDRGRILRGLDIGAHDFLIRPIDRNELLARVRTQVRRKRFTDRLRDSLQSSMEMAVLDQLTGLHNRRFMDTRLAAMFDESALRARALSVMVLDVDHFKVVNDSWGHDAGDEVLKEFADRVRACTRGIDLVARMGGEEVVVVLPETGPKAAYAVAERIRERVENTPFAIYNNSREIPVTVSIGVASRKAGDASSADIVKRADDALYRAKASGRNRVIAANAA
;
A
#
# COMPACT_ATOMS: atom_id res chain seq x y z
N MET A 1 10.81 -15.52 -11.88
CA MET A 1 12.27 -15.73 -11.72
C MET A 1 12.48 -16.45 -10.41
N SER A 2 13.40 -17.40 -10.39
CA SER A 2 13.95 -17.96 -9.15
C SER A 2 14.55 -16.85 -8.29
N ALA A 3 14.44 -16.98 -6.97
CA ALA A 3 15.01 -15.99 -6.06
C ALA A 3 16.53 -16.15 -6.00
N ARG A 4 17.25 -15.03 -5.92
CA ARG A 4 18.71 -14.98 -5.74
C ARG A 4 19.05 -15.05 -4.25
N VAL A 5 19.66 -16.15 -3.83
CA VAL A 5 20.02 -16.45 -2.44
C VAL A 5 21.51 -16.19 -2.23
N LEU A 6 21.87 -15.24 -1.37
CA LEU A 6 23.24 -15.05 -0.92
C LEU A 6 23.52 -15.93 0.31
N ILE A 7 24.49 -16.83 0.21
CA ILE A 7 24.98 -17.63 1.32
C ILE A 7 26.28 -17.01 1.84
N VAL A 8 26.36 -16.77 3.15
CA VAL A 8 27.51 -16.18 3.82
C VAL A 8 28.00 -17.12 4.92
N ASP A 9 29.17 -17.71 4.75
CA ASP A 9 29.80 -18.63 5.72
C ASP A 9 31.31 -18.61 5.47
N ASP A 10 32.13 -18.56 6.52
CA ASP A 10 33.59 -18.49 6.41
C ASP A 10 34.21 -19.86 6.04
N VAL A 11 33.45 -20.95 6.16
CA VAL A 11 33.89 -22.30 5.83
C VAL A 11 33.46 -22.67 4.40
N PRO A 12 34.40 -22.85 3.44
CA PRO A 12 34.08 -23.12 2.04
C PRO A 12 33.28 -24.41 1.80
N ALA A 13 33.39 -25.39 2.69
CA ALA A 13 32.61 -26.62 2.63
C ALA A 13 31.11 -26.39 2.88
N ASN A 14 30.78 -25.50 3.82
CA ASN A 14 29.38 -25.14 4.13
C ASN A 14 28.76 -24.40 2.95
N LEU A 15 29.50 -23.47 2.33
CA LEU A 15 29.06 -22.75 1.13
C LEU A 15 28.73 -23.71 0.00
N LYS A 16 29.65 -24.62 -0.37
CA LYS A 16 29.42 -25.60 -1.45
C LYS A 16 28.24 -26.52 -1.18
N LEU A 17 28.07 -26.95 0.07
CA LEU A 17 26.95 -27.81 0.44
C LEU A 17 25.61 -27.10 0.28
N LEU A 18 25.49 -25.88 0.81
CA LEU A 18 24.26 -25.09 0.71
C LEU A 18 23.98 -24.65 -0.71
N GLU A 19 25.01 -24.27 -1.47
CA GLU A 19 24.92 -23.94 -2.89
C GLU A 19 24.37 -25.11 -3.70
N ALA A 20 24.90 -26.32 -3.51
CA ALA A 20 24.40 -27.51 -4.20
C ALA A 20 22.93 -27.80 -3.85
N LYS A 21 22.56 -27.70 -2.57
CA LYS A 21 21.18 -27.93 -2.11
C LYS A 21 20.19 -26.92 -2.68
N LEU A 22 20.52 -25.63 -2.64
CA LEU A 22 19.65 -24.56 -3.13
C LEU A 22 19.56 -24.54 -4.65
N SER A 23 20.67 -24.78 -5.35
CA SER A 23 20.67 -24.86 -6.82
C SER A 23 19.84 -26.04 -7.34
N ALA A 24 19.81 -27.17 -6.61
CA ALA A 24 18.97 -28.31 -6.94
C ALA A 24 17.45 -28.00 -6.84
N GLU A 25 17.08 -27.03 -6.01
CA GLU A 25 15.72 -26.48 -5.91
C GLU A 25 15.49 -25.27 -6.83
N TYR A 26 16.36 -25.09 -7.84
CA TYR A 26 16.30 -24.04 -8.86
C TYR A 26 16.46 -22.61 -8.33
N PHE A 27 17.10 -22.41 -7.17
CA PHE A 27 17.48 -21.06 -6.73
C PHE A 27 18.77 -20.60 -7.41
N ASP A 28 18.87 -19.31 -7.69
CA ASP A 28 20.12 -18.69 -8.14
C ASP A 28 20.97 -18.38 -6.90
N VAL A 29 22.18 -18.92 -6.81
CA VAL A 29 22.99 -18.82 -5.59
C VAL A 29 24.17 -17.87 -5.77
N LEU A 30 24.36 -16.98 -4.80
CA LEU A 30 25.55 -16.17 -4.61
C LEU A 30 26.26 -16.62 -3.33
N THR A 31 27.58 -16.47 -3.26
CA THR A 31 28.35 -16.85 -2.08
C THR A 31 29.26 -15.72 -1.62
N ALA A 32 29.46 -15.62 -0.30
CA ALA A 32 30.43 -14.73 0.33
C ALA A 32 31.11 -15.47 1.49
N THR A 33 32.42 -15.24 1.65
CA THR A 33 33.23 -15.86 2.71
C THR A 33 33.48 -14.92 3.90
N SER A 34 32.95 -13.70 3.86
CA SER A 34 33.16 -12.70 4.91
C SER A 34 32.01 -11.70 5.00
N GLY A 35 31.86 -11.08 6.17
CA GLY A 35 30.89 -9.99 6.38
C GLY A 35 31.06 -8.81 5.42
N PRO A 36 32.27 -8.25 5.22
CA PRO A 36 32.49 -7.18 4.25
C PRO A 36 32.07 -7.53 2.82
N ASP A 37 32.38 -8.74 2.35
CA ASP A 37 31.98 -9.20 1.01
C ASP A 37 30.46 -9.29 0.89
N ALA A 38 29.80 -9.83 1.93
CA ALA A 38 28.35 -9.94 1.97
C ALA A 38 27.66 -8.56 1.90
N LEU A 39 28.17 -7.56 2.63
CA LEU A 39 27.64 -6.19 2.59
C LEU A 39 27.80 -5.59 1.19
N ALA A 40 28.98 -5.74 0.58
CA ALA A 40 29.24 -5.23 -0.78
C ALA A 40 28.31 -5.86 -1.84
N ILE A 41 28.01 -7.16 -1.73
CA ILE A 41 27.04 -7.84 -2.61
C ILE A 41 25.62 -7.28 -2.41
N CYS A 42 25.20 -7.10 -1.16
CA CYS A 42 23.86 -6.59 -0.86
C CYS A 42 23.66 -5.15 -1.33
N GLU A 43 24.67 -4.29 -1.20
CA GLU A 43 24.62 -2.89 -1.66
C GLU A 43 24.42 -2.76 -3.17
N ARG A 44 24.86 -3.75 -3.96
CA ARG A 44 24.63 -3.80 -5.41
C ARG A 44 23.20 -4.22 -5.79
N GLY A 45 22.38 -4.63 -4.82
CA GLY A 45 21.00 -5.10 -5.08
C GLY A 45 20.91 -6.47 -5.76
N GLU A 46 21.95 -7.29 -5.58
CA GLU A 46 22.07 -8.62 -6.20
C GLU A 46 21.25 -9.73 -5.51
N PRO A 47 21.09 -9.76 -4.17
CA PRO A 47 20.35 -10.83 -3.52
C PRO A 47 18.90 -10.45 -3.18
N ASP A 48 18.02 -11.44 -3.26
CA ASP A 48 16.64 -11.36 -2.79
C ASP A 48 16.51 -11.83 -1.34
N ILE A 49 17.44 -12.66 -0.86
CA ILE A 49 17.49 -13.17 0.51
C ILE A 49 18.94 -13.51 0.90
N VAL A 50 19.28 -13.35 2.18
CA VAL A 50 20.59 -13.71 2.74
C VAL A 50 20.47 -14.84 3.74
N LEU A 51 21.26 -15.90 3.59
CA LEU A 51 21.55 -16.92 4.60
C LEU A 51 22.90 -16.62 5.21
N LEU A 52 22.93 -16.31 6.51
CA LEU A 52 24.08 -15.68 7.16
C LEU A 52 24.58 -16.49 8.35
N ASP A 53 25.80 -17.00 8.26
CA ASP A 53 26.47 -17.59 9.40
C ASP A 53 26.82 -16.54 10.47
N VAL A 54 26.71 -16.93 11.75
CA VAL A 54 27.06 -16.04 12.86
C VAL A 54 28.56 -16.03 13.15
N MET A 55 29.19 -17.19 13.08
CA MET A 55 30.50 -17.47 13.63
C MET A 55 31.58 -17.24 12.57
N MET A 56 31.76 -15.99 12.15
CA MET A 56 32.76 -15.59 11.17
C MET A 56 33.89 -14.76 11.80
N PRO A 57 35.14 -14.90 11.33
CA PRO A 57 36.27 -14.11 11.82
C PRO A 57 36.14 -12.63 11.44
N GLY A 58 36.59 -11.76 12.35
CA GLY A 58 36.52 -10.31 12.18
C GLY A 58 35.11 -9.78 12.45
N MET A 59 34.25 -9.76 11.42
CA MET A 59 32.87 -9.28 11.53
C MET A 59 31.90 -10.46 11.63
N ASN A 60 31.28 -10.63 12.79
CA ASN A 60 30.30 -11.70 13.00
C ASN A 60 28.96 -11.43 12.28
N GLY A 61 28.16 -12.48 12.11
CA GLY A 61 26.88 -12.38 11.39
C GLY A 61 25.85 -11.45 12.06
N PHE A 62 25.88 -11.28 13.39
CA PHE A 62 25.01 -10.32 14.06
C PHE A 62 25.32 -8.88 13.67
N GLU A 63 26.60 -8.54 13.54
CA GLU A 63 27.02 -7.22 13.09
C GLU A 63 26.69 -6.98 11.62
N VAL A 64 26.91 -7.97 10.75
CA VAL A 64 26.48 -7.90 9.34
C VAL A 64 24.98 -7.65 9.25
N CYS A 65 24.16 -8.42 9.98
CA CYS A 65 22.71 -8.27 10.02
C CYS A 65 22.30 -6.86 10.46
N ARG A 66 22.88 -6.33 11.55
CA ARG A 66 22.60 -4.95 12.00
C ARG A 66 22.87 -3.92 10.93
N ARG A 67 24.01 -4.00 10.24
CA ARG A 67 24.40 -3.06 9.17
C ARG A 67 23.47 -3.15 7.96
N LEU A 68 23.07 -4.36 7.57
CA LEU A 68 22.08 -4.56 6.51
C LEU A 68 20.74 -3.93 6.88
N LYS A 69 20.29 -4.10 8.13
CA LYS A 69 19.00 -3.59 8.61
C LYS A 69 18.97 -2.10 8.92
N SER A 70 20.10 -1.48 9.25
CA SER A 70 20.21 -0.04 9.47
C SER A 70 20.35 0.77 8.19
N THR A 71 20.70 0.14 7.07
CA THR A 71 20.95 0.80 5.79
C THR A 71 19.68 0.78 4.92
N PRO A 72 19.07 1.92 4.55
CA PRO A 72 17.77 1.96 3.84
C PRO A 72 17.73 1.18 2.51
N VAL A 73 18.86 1.14 1.81
CA VAL A 73 18.99 0.41 0.54
C VAL A 73 18.91 -1.09 0.75
N THR A 74 19.43 -1.64 1.86
CA THR A 74 19.48 -3.09 2.12
C THR A 74 18.49 -3.57 3.18
N ALA A 75 17.87 -2.67 3.95
CA ALA A 75 17.03 -3.03 5.11
C ALA A 75 15.84 -3.95 4.77
N HIS A 76 15.37 -3.85 3.52
CA HIS A 76 14.28 -4.65 2.97
C HIS A 76 14.69 -6.08 2.56
N ILE A 77 15.98 -6.41 2.50
CA ILE A 77 16.45 -7.76 2.14
C ILE A 77 16.27 -8.67 3.35
N PRO A 78 15.52 -9.79 3.24
CA PRO A 78 15.37 -10.74 4.33
C PRO A 78 16.69 -11.41 4.71
N VAL A 79 17.00 -11.46 6.01
CA VAL A 79 18.22 -12.10 6.55
C VAL A 79 17.87 -13.28 7.46
N VAL A 80 18.19 -14.49 7.04
CA VAL A 80 18.07 -15.72 7.85
C VAL A 80 19.41 -16.03 8.48
N ILE A 81 19.47 -16.01 9.80
CA ILE A 81 20.66 -16.42 10.52
C ILE A 81 20.77 -17.94 10.50
N VAL A 82 21.92 -18.48 10.09
CA VAL A 82 22.24 -19.89 10.14
C VAL A 82 23.31 -20.08 11.19
N THR A 83 23.10 -20.87 12.23
CA THR A 83 24.09 -20.97 13.32
C THR A 83 24.11 -22.32 14.00
N ALA A 84 25.28 -22.72 14.49
CA ALA A 84 25.41 -23.84 15.42
C ALA A 84 24.97 -23.49 16.85
N LEU A 85 24.78 -22.20 17.14
CA LEU A 85 24.28 -21.73 18.43
C LEU A 85 22.79 -22.08 18.57
N ASP A 86 22.47 -22.95 19.52
CA ASP A 86 21.11 -23.39 19.80
C ASP A 86 20.51 -22.74 21.07
N GLN A 87 21.29 -21.95 21.80
CA GLN A 87 20.86 -21.38 23.06
C GLN A 87 19.82 -20.26 22.87
N PRO A 88 18.84 -20.13 23.78
CA PRO A 88 17.80 -19.10 23.67
C PRO A 88 18.34 -17.66 23.67
N ARG A 89 19.54 -17.41 24.23
CA ARG A 89 20.20 -16.09 24.22
C ARG A 89 20.69 -15.68 22.84
N ASP A 90 21.24 -16.62 22.07
CA ASP A 90 21.78 -16.34 20.74
C ASP A 90 20.66 -16.03 19.73
N ARG A 91 19.50 -16.68 19.91
CA ARG A 91 18.28 -16.39 19.15
C ARG A 91 17.77 -14.98 19.41
N LEU A 92 17.69 -14.57 20.68
CA LEU A 92 17.32 -13.20 21.07
C LEU A 92 18.28 -12.17 20.45
N GLN A 93 19.58 -12.43 20.50
CA GLN A 93 20.59 -11.56 19.91
C GLN A 93 20.43 -11.42 18.39
N GLY A 94 20.11 -12.51 17.68
CA GLY A 94 19.83 -12.48 16.24
C GLY A 94 18.65 -11.59 15.87
N LEU A 95 17.59 -11.63 16.67
CA LEU A 95 16.39 -10.83 16.43
C LEU A 95 16.61 -9.36 16.78
N ASP A 96 17.38 -9.09 17.83
CA ASP A 96 17.76 -7.72 18.18
C ASP A 96 18.74 -7.13 17.16
N ALA A 97 19.49 -7.99 16.45
CA ALA A 97 20.23 -7.60 15.26
C ALA A 97 19.35 -7.34 14.03
N GLY A 98 18.05 -7.63 14.12
CA GLY A 98 17.06 -7.40 13.07
C GLY A 98 16.89 -8.55 12.08
N ALA A 99 17.38 -9.76 12.41
CA ALA A 99 17.21 -10.92 11.56
C ALA A 99 15.73 -11.26 11.35
N ASP A 100 15.45 -11.75 10.16
CA ASP A 100 14.13 -12.13 9.67
C ASP A 100 13.74 -13.56 10.06
N ASP A 101 14.74 -14.38 10.29
CA ASP A 101 14.54 -15.74 10.77
C ASP A 101 15.86 -16.30 11.28
N PHE A 102 15.80 -17.47 11.88
CA PHE A 102 16.97 -18.27 12.22
C PHE A 102 16.75 -19.74 11.89
N LEU A 103 17.87 -20.41 11.62
CA LEU A 103 18.00 -21.84 11.37
C LEU A 103 19.19 -22.38 12.17
N THR A 104 18.97 -23.49 12.85
CA THR A 104 20.00 -24.16 13.65
C THR A 104 20.68 -25.25 12.82
N LYS A 105 22.01 -25.32 12.87
CA LYS A 105 22.80 -26.41 12.27
C LYS A 105 22.69 -27.66 13.18
N PRO A 106 22.58 -28.90 12.64
CA PRO A 106 22.50 -29.24 11.22
C PRO A 106 21.17 -28.83 10.58
N LEU A 107 21.23 -28.31 9.36
CA LEU A 107 20.07 -27.77 8.66
C LEU A 107 19.13 -28.88 8.20
N ASP A 108 17.84 -28.70 8.54
CA ASP A 108 16.75 -29.45 7.94
C ASP A 108 16.41 -28.85 6.57
N ASP A 109 16.59 -29.64 5.51
CA ASP A 109 16.42 -29.18 4.12
C ASP A 109 15.00 -28.69 3.84
N VAL A 110 14.00 -29.37 4.40
CA VAL A 110 12.60 -28.99 4.21
C VAL A 110 12.33 -27.65 4.88
N ALA A 111 12.80 -27.45 6.12
CA ALA A 111 12.66 -26.17 6.83
C ALA A 111 13.41 -25.04 6.11
N LEU A 112 14.60 -25.32 5.59
CA LEU A 112 15.40 -24.37 4.80
C LEU A 112 14.64 -23.90 3.57
N PHE A 113 14.19 -24.83 2.71
CA PHE A 113 13.52 -24.47 1.46
C PHE A 113 12.17 -23.79 1.68
N ALA A 114 11.42 -24.26 2.68
CA ALA A 114 10.18 -23.62 3.14
C ALA A 114 10.38 -22.13 3.44
N ARG A 115 11.40 -21.80 4.23
CA ARG A 115 11.70 -20.42 4.65
C ARG A 115 12.19 -19.58 3.50
N VAL A 116 13.13 -20.10 2.69
CA VAL A 116 13.63 -19.39 1.51
C VAL A 116 12.48 -19.05 0.56
N ARG A 117 11.57 -20.00 0.27
CA ARG A 117 10.38 -19.74 -0.56
C ARG A 117 9.47 -18.68 0.05
N SER A 118 9.13 -18.80 1.34
CA SER A 118 8.25 -17.85 2.03
C SER A 118 8.80 -16.41 1.99
N LEU A 119 10.08 -16.26 2.35
CA LEU A 119 10.75 -14.96 2.40
C LEU A 119 10.97 -14.35 1.01
N SER A 120 11.23 -15.18 -0.01
CA SER A 120 11.37 -14.72 -1.39
C SER A 120 10.05 -14.19 -1.97
N ARG A 121 8.92 -14.82 -1.63
CA ARG A 121 7.58 -14.31 -1.99
C ARG A 121 7.34 -12.93 -1.38
N LEU A 122 7.67 -12.76 -0.11
CA LEU A 122 7.56 -11.47 0.59
C LEU A 122 8.47 -10.39 -0.02
N LYS A 123 9.72 -10.73 -0.35
CA LYS A 123 10.65 -9.81 -1.00
C LYS A 123 10.11 -9.33 -2.33
N SER A 124 9.57 -10.23 -3.15
CA SER A 124 9.00 -9.88 -4.46
C SER A 124 7.86 -8.86 -4.34
N MET A 125 6.95 -9.07 -3.39
CA MET A 125 5.87 -8.11 -3.09
C MET A 125 6.41 -6.78 -2.58
N THR A 126 7.41 -6.84 -1.70
CA THR A 126 8.06 -5.63 -1.15
C THR A 126 8.74 -4.81 -2.24
N ASP A 127 9.43 -5.45 -3.18
CA ASP A 127 10.09 -4.79 -4.30
C ASP A 127 9.10 -4.13 -5.26
N GLU A 128 7.98 -4.79 -5.52
CA GLU A 128 6.91 -4.21 -6.35
C GLU A 128 6.40 -2.90 -5.74
N LEU A 129 6.08 -2.90 -4.44
CA LEU A 129 5.63 -1.70 -3.72
C LEU A 129 6.73 -0.62 -3.67
N ARG A 130 7.99 -1.01 -3.45
CA ARG A 130 9.14 -0.09 -3.45
C ARG A 130 9.36 0.57 -4.80
N ASN A 131 9.26 -0.19 -5.88
CA ASN A 131 9.42 0.33 -7.24
C ASN A 131 8.31 1.32 -7.59
N ARG A 132 7.06 1.04 -7.16
CA ARG A 132 5.94 1.99 -7.28
C ARG A 132 6.17 3.26 -6.46
N ALA A 133 6.60 3.14 -5.20
CA ALA A 133 6.92 4.28 -4.35
C ALA A 133 8.10 5.13 -4.90
N ALA A 134 9.10 4.50 -5.51
CA ALA A 134 10.22 5.21 -6.12
C ALA A 134 9.81 6.07 -7.33
N ALA A 135 8.79 5.64 -8.10
CA ALA A 135 8.19 6.48 -9.14
C ALA A 135 7.52 7.73 -8.54
N SER A 136 6.88 7.59 -7.38
CA SER A 136 6.25 8.69 -6.63
C SER A 136 7.24 9.68 -6.02
N ARG A 137 8.49 9.28 -5.70
CA ARG A 137 9.54 10.22 -5.23
C ARG A 137 9.85 11.33 -6.24
N ARG A 138 9.71 11.07 -7.55
CA ARG A 138 9.84 12.12 -8.59
C ARG A 138 8.78 13.22 -8.48
N LEU A 139 7.73 13.00 -7.68
CA LEU A 139 6.65 13.95 -7.43
C LEU A 139 6.87 14.79 -6.15
N GLY A 140 7.98 14.62 -5.43
CA GLY A 140 8.33 15.41 -4.23
C GLY A 140 7.69 14.92 -2.93
N ILE A 141 7.29 13.65 -2.88
CA ILE A 141 6.62 13.03 -1.73
C ILE A 141 7.64 12.46 -0.74
N ALA A 142 7.38 12.59 0.56
CA ALA A 142 8.20 12.04 1.65
C ALA A 142 8.46 10.54 1.46
N ASP A 143 9.67 10.07 1.76
CA ASP A 143 10.11 8.71 1.44
C ASP A 143 9.32 7.65 2.25
N PRO A 144 8.40 6.89 1.62
CA PRO A 144 7.55 5.90 2.29
C PRO A 144 8.36 4.83 3.03
N LEU A 145 9.59 4.59 2.57
CA LEU A 145 10.49 3.59 3.12
C LEU A 145 10.98 3.91 4.52
N VAL A 146 11.16 5.19 4.84
CA VAL A 146 11.72 5.59 6.15
C VAL A 146 10.70 5.32 7.25
N ALA A 147 9.44 5.70 7.04
CA ALA A 147 8.36 5.45 7.99
C ALA A 147 8.06 3.95 8.14
N ALA A 148 8.10 3.19 7.04
CA ALA A 148 7.92 1.74 7.09
C ALA A 148 9.08 1.05 7.85
N ALA A 149 10.34 1.44 7.59
CA ALA A 149 11.52 0.83 8.23
C ALA A 149 11.58 1.02 9.75
N ALA A 150 10.91 2.04 10.29
CA ALA A 150 10.81 2.30 11.72
C ALA A 150 9.90 1.31 12.48
N GLU A 151 9.21 0.39 11.79
CA GLU A 151 8.40 -0.64 12.46
C GLU A 151 9.26 -1.57 13.33
N THR A 152 8.83 -1.76 14.59
CA THR A 152 9.52 -2.61 15.57
C THR A 152 8.92 -4.00 15.65
N GLY A 153 7.66 -4.17 15.20
CA GLY A 153 6.90 -5.41 15.36
C GLY A 153 6.32 -5.62 16.76
N LEU A 154 6.45 -4.65 17.67
CA LEU A 154 5.86 -4.71 19.01
C LEU A 154 4.42 -4.17 19.02
N ASN A 155 3.68 -4.48 20.08
CA ASN A 155 2.29 -4.10 20.28
C ASN A 155 1.37 -4.55 19.13
N GLY A 156 1.67 -5.71 18.55
CA GLY A 156 0.84 -6.37 17.53
C GLY A 156 -0.47 -6.90 18.13
N ARG A 157 -1.56 -6.89 17.36
CA ARG A 157 -2.78 -7.64 17.71
C ARG A 157 -2.64 -9.06 17.17
N VAL A 158 -2.63 -10.05 18.05
CA VAL A 158 -2.32 -11.44 17.75
C VAL A 158 -3.50 -12.33 18.12
N LEU A 159 -4.02 -13.07 17.15
CA LEU A 159 -5.06 -14.06 17.37
C LEU A 159 -4.43 -15.45 17.50
N LEU A 160 -4.60 -16.08 18.66
CA LEU A 160 -4.11 -17.43 18.95
C LEU A 160 -5.27 -18.44 18.83
N VAL A 161 -5.16 -19.35 17.87
CA VAL A 161 -6.13 -20.42 17.64
C VAL A 161 -5.58 -21.73 18.20
N GLU A 162 -5.97 -22.02 19.44
CA GLU A 162 -5.57 -23.19 20.22
C GLU A 162 -6.74 -23.58 21.14
N ASP A 163 -7.13 -24.86 21.11
CA ASP A 163 -8.25 -25.40 21.89
C ASP A 163 -7.82 -26.03 23.22
N ARG A 164 -6.55 -26.39 23.39
CA ARG A 164 -6.04 -26.86 24.69
C ARG A 164 -5.71 -25.68 25.60
N VAL A 165 -6.56 -25.50 26.60
CA VAL A 165 -6.49 -24.41 27.60
C VAL A 165 -5.08 -24.21 28.16
N SER A 166 -4.42 -25.27 28.63
CA SER A 166 -3.08 -25.17 29.26
C SER A 166 -1.96 -24.76 28.29
N VAL A 167 -2.13 -25.01 27.00
CA VAL A 167 -1.20 -24.56 25.96
C VAL A 167 -1.51 -23.11 25.62
N ALA A 168 -2.79 -22.79 25.41
CA ALA A 168 -3.25 -21.45 25.10
C ALA A 168 -2.83 -20.43 26.17
N GLU A 169 -3.06 -20.73 27.46
CA GLU A 169 -2.66 -19.87 28.59
C GLU A 169 -1.15 -19.61 28.62
N ARG A 170 -0.34 -20.64 28.36
CA ARG A 170 1.12 -20.54 28.35
C ARG A 170 1.63 -19.66 27.21
N LEU A 171 1.12 -19.88 26.00
CA LEU A 171 1.49 -19.12 24.81
C LEU A 171 1.00 -17.67 24.93
N GLN A 172 -0.24 -17.47 25.40
CA GLN A 172 -0.81 -16.15 25.67
C GLN A 172 0.03 -15.41 26.72
N SER A 173 0.35 -16.04 27.86
CA SER A 173 1.19 -15.44 28.90
C SER A 173 2.55 -14.99 28.36
N ALA A 174 3.17 -15.79 27.50
CA ALA A 174 4.43 -15.43 26.86
C ALA A 174 4.28 -14.22 25.92
N LEU A 175 3.32 -14.27 25.00
CA LEU A 175 3.11 -13.26 23.96
C LEU A 175 2.59 -11.92 24.50
N SER A 176 1.76 -11.94 25.54
CA SER A 176 1.17 -10.74 26.15
C SER A 176 2.20 -9.80 26.79
N ALA A 177 3.46 -10.23 26.92
CA ALA A 177 4.55 -9.36 27.33
C ALA A 177 4.85 -8.24 26.31
N PHE A 178 4.51 -8.45 25.03
CA PHE A 178 4.85 -7.52 23.93
C PHE A 178 3.70 -7.28 22.94
N HIS A 179 2.60 -8.01 23.05
CA HIS A 179 1.50 -8.01 22.09
C HIS A 179 0.14 -8.00 22.80
N LEU A 180 -0.90 -7.55 22.12
CA LEU A 180 -2.27 -7.78 22.54
C LEU A 180 -2.71 -9.15 21.99
N VAL A 181 -2.96 -10.11 22.87
CA VAL A 181 -3.19 -11.50 22.49
C VAL A 181 -4.58 -11.95 22.88
N GLU A 182 -5.33 -12.39 21.89
CA GLU A 182 -6.67 -12.91 22.05
C GLU A 182 -6.67 -14.39 21.66
N VAL A 183 -7.35 -15.22 22.46
CA VAL A 183 -7.42 -16.66 22.25
C VAL A 183 -8.80 -17.00 21.71
N GLU A 184 -8.85 -17.81 20.66
CA GLU A 184 -10.10 -18.33 20.12
C GLU A 184 -9.94 -19.84 19.82
N PRO A 185 -10.58 -20.73 20.59
CA PRO A 185 -10.45 -22.18 20.39
C PRO A 185 -11.22 -22.70 19.16
N ASP A 186 -12.20 -21.95 18.64
CA ASP A 186 -13.00 -22.35 17.49
C ASP A 186 -12.49 -21.70 16.19
N SER A 187 -12.10 -22.51 15.22
CA SER A 187 -11.57 -22.09 13.93
C SER A 187 -12.56 -21.25 13.11
N GLN A 188 -13.87 -21.51 13.18
CA GLN A 188 -14.85 -20.72 12.43
C GLN A 188 -15.02 -19.33 13.06
N ARG A 189 -15.09 -19.26 14.39
CA ARG A 189 -15.09 -17.98 15.12
C ARG A 189 -13.80 -17.21 14.88
N ALA A 190 -12.65 -17.89 14.88
CA ALA A 190 -11.37 -17.27 14.60
C ALA A 190 -11.34 -16.62 13.20
N ALA A 191 -11.92 -17.26 12.18
CA ALA A 191 -12.02 -16.69 10.84
C ALA A 191 -12.87 -15.41 10.81
N VAL A 192 -14.01 -15.40 11.52
CA VAL A 192 -14.88 -14.22 11.63
C VAL A 192 -14.16 -13.09 12.35
N ARG A 193 -13.56 -13.36 13.50
CA ARG A 193 -12.83 -12.35 14.28
C ARG A 193 -11.66 -11.77 13.49
N ALA A 194 -10.89 -12.61 12.79
CA ALA A 194 -9.82 -12.13 11.92
C ALA A 194 -10.30 -11.20 10.79
N ALA A 195 -11.56 -11.30 10.35
CA ALA A 195 -12.13 -10.48 9.29
C ALA A 195 -12.82 -9.19 9.80
N GLU A 196 -13.23 -9.17 11.06
CA GLU A 196 -13.90 -8.04 11.71
C GLU A 196 -12.92 -7.15 12.49
N GLU A 197 -11.82 -7.74 12.96
CA GLU A 197 -10.82 -7.06 13.79
C GLU A 197 -9.50 -6.86 13.03
N ASP A 198 -8.81 -5.74 13.30
CA ASP A 198 -7.46 -5.47 12.76
C ASP A 198 -6.40 -6.36 13.41
N VAL A 199 -6.32 -7.62 12.96
CA VAL A 199 -5.34 -8.60 13.44
C VAL A 199 -4.04 -8.49 12.62
N ASP A 200 -2.90 -8.40 13.29
CA ASP A 200 -1.59 -8.34 12.64
C ASP A 200 -1.03 -9.74 12.34
N ALA A 201 -1.29 -10.72 13.22
CA ALA A 201 -0.87 -12.10 13.04
C ALA A 201 -1.85 -13.11 13.65
N VAL A 202 -2.01 -14.26 12.99
CA VAL A 202 -2.77 -15.41 13.48
C VAL A 202 -1.82 -16.59 13.69
N LEU A 203 -1.83 -17.17 14.89
CA LEU A 203 -1.15 -18.43 15.19
C LEU A 203 -2.19 -19.55 15.18
N ILE A 204 -1.99 -20.57 14.35
CA ILE A 204 -2.96 -21.64 14.15
C ILE A 204 -2.35 -22.97 14.56
N SER A 205 -2.95 -23.63 15.54
CA SER A 205 -2.57 -25.00 15.86
C SER A 205 -3.07 -25.99 14.80
N LEU A 206 -2.23 -26.95 14.44
CA LEU A 206 -2.56 -28.04 13.51
C LEU A 206 -3.22 -29.24 14.22
N ASP A 207 -3.11 -29.30 15.54
CA ASP A 207 -3.61 -30.37 16.41
C ASP A 207 -4.94 -30.01 17.12
N LEU A 208 -5.72 -29.08 16.56
CA LEU A 208 -7.05 -28.73 17.05
C LEU A 208 -7.99 -29.95 17.01
N GLN A 209 -8.69 -30.22 18.10
CA GLN A 209 -9.64 -31.33 18.21
C GLN A 209 -10.89 -31.06 17.37
N GLY A 210 -11.20 -32.00 16.46
CA GLY A 210 -12.39 -31.94 15.62
C GLY A 210 -12.39 -30.83 14.56
N GLN A 211 -11.26 -30.14 14.37
CA GLN A 211 -11.12 -28.99 13.48
C GLN A 211 -9.82 -29.10 12.67
N ASP A 212 -9.73 -28.46 11.51
CA ASP A 212 -8.52 -28.48 10.68
C ASP A 212 -7.92 -27.08 10.54
N GLY A 213 -6.77 -26.85 11.18
CA GLY A 213 -6.04 -25.59 11.12
C GLY A 213 -5.60 -25.20 9.70
N LEU A 214 -5.34 -26.17 8.80
CA LEU A 214 -5.00 -25.85 7.41
C LEU A 214 -6.20 -25.29 6.64
N ARG A 215 -7.40 -25.76 6.95
CA ARG A 215 -8.64 -25.22 6.38
C ARG A 215 -8.85 -23.77 6.81
N LEU A 216 -8.59 -23.44 8.07
CA LEU A 216 -8.62 -22.05 8.54
C LEU A 216 -7.59 -21.19 7.79
N CYS A 217 -6.35 -21.66 7.65
CA CYS A 217 -5.33 -20.95 6.88
C CYS A 217 -5.79 -20.67 5.44
N SER A 218 -6.40 -21.66 4.78
CA SER A 218 -6.97 -21.48 3.44
C SER A 218 -8.12 -20.47 3.41
N GLN A 219 -8.99 -20.46 4.42
CA GLN A 219 -10.09 -19.49 4.53
C GLN A 219 -9.55 -18.07 4.65
N LEU A 220 -8.57 -17.84 5.53
CA LEU A 220 -7.92 -16.54 5.69
C LEU A 220 -7.27 -16.06 4.38
N ARG A 221 -6.70 -16.97 3.58
CA ARG A 221 -6.10 -16.62 2.29
C ARG A 221 -7.11 -16.34 1.18
N SER A 222 -8.34 -16.82 1.33
CA SER A 222 -9.39 -16.67 0.31
C SER A 222 -10.18 -15.36 0.39
N LEU A 223 -10.14 -14.68 1.54
CA LEU A 223 -10.92 -13.47 1.79
C LEU A 223 -10.06 -12.22 1.66
N ASP A 224 -10.52 -11.22 0.90
CA ASP A 224 -9.71 -10.02 0.63
C ASP A 224 -9.29 -9.24 1.88
N ARG A 225 -10.14 -9.23 2.91
CA ARG A 225 -9.85 -8.55 4.18
C ARG A 225 -8.77 -9.23 5.03
N THR A 226 -8.59 -10.54 4.88
CA THR A 226 -7.70 -11.34 5.73
C THR A 226 -6.52 -11.95 4.99
N ARG A 227 -6.50 -11.85 3.65
CA ARG A 227 -5.47 -12.46 2.79
C ARG A 227 -4.05 -11.98 3.04
N ASP A 228 -3.88 -10.82 3.66
CA ASP A 228 -2.59 -10.21 3.96
C ASP A 228 -2.17 -10.37 5.42
N ILE A 229 -3.02 -10.96 6.27
CA ILE A 229 -2.68 -11.20 7.67
C ILE A 229 -1.53 -12.23 7.75
N SER A 230 -0.54 -11.98 8.60
CA SER A 230 0.54 -12.94 8.84
C SER A 230 -0.01 -14.20 9.51
N VAL A 231 0.29 -15.38 8.97
CA VAL A 231 -0.18 -16.66 9.53
C VAL A 231 1.01 -17.53 9.90
N LEU A 232 1.06 -17.98 11.16
CA LEU A 232 2.02 -18.96 11.64
C LEU A 232 1.31 -20.25 12.01
N LEU A 233 1.87 -21.39 11.61
CA LEU A 233 1.33 -22.71 11.96
C LEU A 233 2.08 -23.28 13.16
N MET A 234 1.38 -23.95 14.06
CA MET A 234 1.98 -24.66 15.19
C MET A 234 1.65 -26.15 15.07
N GLY A 235 2.66 -27.01 15.05
CA GLY A 235 2.44 -28.45 14.89
C GLY A 235 3.48 -29.28 15.63
N GLU A 236 3.26 -30.59 15.65
CA GLU A 236 4.23 -31.55 16.16
C GLU A 236 5.29 -31.86 15.09
N ALA A 237 6.40 -32.51 15.46
CA ALA A 237 7.43 -32.91 14.51
C ALA A 237 6.88 -33.86 13.41
N GLU A 238 5.84 -34.62 13.74
CA GLU A 238 5.13 -35.55 12.85
C GLU A 238 4.25 -34.81 11.82
N ASP A 239 3.84 -33.56 12.10
CA ASP A 239 3.01 -32.74 11.20
C ASP A 239 3.80 -32.14 10.02
N ARG A 240 5.05 -32.56 9.77
CA ARG A 240 5.93 -31.97 8.74
C ARG A 240 5.27 -31.85 7.36
N GLY A 241 4.56 -32.89 6.92
CA GLY A 241 3.82 -32.85 5.64
C GLY A 241 2.60 -31.93 5.64
N ARG A 242 2.01 -31.63 6.80
CA ARG A 242 0.91 -30.66 6.94
C ARG A 242 1.44 -29.24 6.99
N ILE A 243 2.54 -28.99 7.71
CA ILE A 243 3.23 -27.70 7.74
C ILE A 243 3.62 -27.27 6.32
N LEU A 244 4.25 -28.17 5.54
CA LEU A 244 4.62 -27.88 4.16
C LEU A 244 3.42 -27.45 3.31
N ARG A 245 2.33 -28.24 3.37
CA ARG A 245 1.08 -27.88 2.67
C ARG A 245 0.54 -26.53 3.12
N GLY A 246 0.62 -26.22 4.41
CA GLY A 246 0.22 -24.92 4.93
C GLY A 246 1.05 -23.76 4.38
N LEU A 247 2.36 -23.94 4.21
CA LEU A 247 3.24 -22.94 3.58
C LEU A 247 2.95 -22.78 2.08
N ASP A 248 2.51 -23.85 1.41
CA ASP A 248 2.04 -23.79 0.02
C ASP A 248 0.70 -23.06 -0.11
N ILE A 249 -0.22 -23.23 0.86
CA ILE A 249 -1.48 -22.48 0.97
C ILE A 249 -1.22 -20.98 1.22
N GLY A 250 -0.09 -20.65 1.85
CA GLY A 250 0.31 -19.27 2.13
C GLY A 250 0.48 -18.94 3.62
N ALA A 251 0.66 -19.93 4.49
CA ALA A 251 1.24 -19.66 5.80
C ALA A 251 2.63 -19.03 5.62
N HIS A 252 2.96 -18.08 6.49
CA HIS A 252 4.20 -17.31 6.41
C HIS A 252 5.35 -18.03 7.11
N ASP A 253 5.05 -18.75 8.18
CA ASP A 253 6.04 -19.43 9.01
C ASP A 253 5.38 -20.54 9.86
N PHE A 254 6.19 -21.27 10.62
CA PHE A 254 5.72 -22.31 11.51
C PHE A 254 6.57 -22.45 12.77
N LEU A 255 6.00 -23.14 13.76
CA LEU A 255 6.58 -23.50 15.04
C LEU A 255 6.39 -25.00 15.27
N ILE A 256 7.47 -25.70 15.62
CA ILE A 256 7.42 -27.11 16.01
C ILE A 256 7.36 -27.19 17.54
N ARG A 257 6.51 -28.08 18.05
CA ARG A 257 6.41 -28.37 19.49
C ARG A 257 7.56 -29.29 19.95
N PRO A 258 8.05 -29.14 21.19
CA PRO A 258 7.67 -28.14 22.19
C PRO A 258 8.14 -26.72 21.81
N ILE A 259 7.24 -25.74 21.92
CA ILE A 259 7.51 -24.36 21.51
C ILE A 259 8.37 -23.67 22.57
N ASP A 260 9.58 -23.28 22.17
CA ASP A 260 10.45 -22.43 23.00
C ASP A 260 9.88 -21.00 23.11
N ARG A 261 9.94 -20.42 24.30
CA ARG A 261 9.38 -19.09 24.58
C ARG A 261 10.04 -18.01 23.74
N ASN A 262 11.37 -18.04 23.62
CA ASN A 262 12.08 -16.99 22.91
C ASN A 262 11.87 -17.12 21.40
N GLU A 263 11.81 -18.35 20.88
CA GLU A 263 11.43 -18.61 19.49
C GLU A 263 10.00 -18.14 19.16
N LEU A 264 9.03 -18.37 20.05
CA LEU A 264 7.67 -17.87 19.86
C LEU A 264 7.66 -16.34 19.73
N LEU A 265 8.25 -15.65 20.71
CA LEU A 265 8.34 -14.19 20.75
C LEU A 265 9.03 -13.64 19.49
N ALA A 266 10.12 -14.30 19.07
CA ALA A 266 10.89 -13.98 17.89
C ALA A 266 10.05 -13.97 16.61
N ARG A 267 9.39 -15.10 16.36
CA ARG A 267 8.64 -15.32 15.12
C ARG A 267 7.45 -14.39 15.06
N VAL A 268 6.70 -14.24 16.16
CA VAL A 268 5.54 -13.35 16.19
C VAL A 268 5.95 -11.89 15.98
N ARG A 269 6.99 -11.40 16.67
CA ARG A 269 7.51 -10.03 16.47
C ARG A 269 7.88 -9.77 15.01
N THR A 270 8.55 -10.72 14.39
CA THR A 270 8.96 -10.60 12.98
C THR A 270 7.77 -10.54 12.03
N GLN A 271 6.76 -11.37 12.27
CA GLN A 271 5.57 -11.46 11.43
C GLN A 271 4.67 -10.22 11.56
N VAL A 272 4.55 -9.66 12.76
CA VAL A 272 3.89 -8.36 12.99
C VAL A 272 4.65 -7.23 12.29
N ARG A 273 5.99 -7.17 12.47
CA ARG A 273 6.83 -6.15 11.84
C ARG A 273 6.65 -6.12 10.33
N ARG A 274 6.66 -7.30 9.68
CA ARG A 274 6.53 -7.43 8.24
C ARG A 274 5.16 -7.01 7.71
N LYS A 275 4.09 -7.45 8.37
CA LYS A 275 2.72 -7.09 7.99
C LYS A 275 2.58 -5.58 8.02
N ARG A 276 2.96 -4.93 9.12
CA ARG A 276 2.86 -3.47 9.26
C ARG A 276 3.80 -2.70 8.34
N PHE A 277 5.01 -3.21 8.07
CA PHE A 277 5.90 -2.61 7.08
C PHE A 277 5.22 -2.55 5.71
N THR A 278 4.57 -3.64 5.30
CA THR A 278 3.87 -3.76 4.02
C THR A 278 2.63 -2.86 3.98
N ASP A 279 1.83 -2.84 5.05
CA ASP A 279 0.66 -1.97 5.16
C ASP A 279 1.05 -0.50 5.06
N ARG A 280 2.07 -0.05 5.82
CA ARG A 280 2.55 1.34 5.76
C ARG A 280 3.02 1.74 4.36
N LEU A 281 3.69 0.84 3.64
CA LEU A 281 4.09 1.10 2.26
C LEU A 281 2.87 1.24 1.34
N ARG A 282 1.87 0.38 1.51
CA ARG A 282 0.63 0.41 0.72
C ARG A 282 -0.17 1.69 1.01
N ASP A 283 -0.38 2.01 2.28
CA ASP A 283 -1.12 3.21 2.71
C ASP A 283 -0.42 4.47 2.21
N SER A 284 0.90 4.54 2.38
CA SER A 284 1.68 5.67 1.88
C SER A 284 1.56 5.82 0.37
N LEU A 285 1.59 4.73 -0.40
CA LEU A 285 1.37 4.78 -1.84
C LEU A 285 -0.04 5.23 -2.19
N GLN A 286 -1.06 4.73 -1.51
CA GLN A 286 -2.45 5.11 -1.74
C GLN A 286 -2.68 6.58 -1.43
N SER A 287 -2.29 7.06 -0.24
CA SER A 287 -2.38 8.48 0.12
C SER A 287 -1.60 9.37 -0.84
N SER A 288 -0.42 8.91 -1.30
CA SER A 288 0.37 9.62 -2.31
C SER A 288 -0.36 9.75 -3.63
N MET A 289 -1.03 8.69 -4.09
CA MET A 289 -1.81 8.70 -5.33
C MET A 289 -3.04 9.59 -5.19
N GLU A 290 -3.75 9.52 -4.06
CA GLU A 290 -4.91 10.37 -3.78
C GLU A 290 -4.53 11.86 -3.73
N MET A 291 -3.45 12.22 -3.03
CA MET A 291 -2.97 13.61 -2.96
C MET A 291 -2.41 14.12 -4.30
N ALA A 292 -1.83 13.23 -5.11
CA ALA A 292 -1.30 13.60 -6.43
C ALA A 292 -2.40 13.80 -7.48
N VAL A 293 -3.59 13.26 -7.26
CA VAL A 293 -4.68 13.22 -8.26
C VAL A 293 -5.89 14.07 -7.87
N LEU A 294 -6.23 14.15 -6.58
CA LEU A 294 -7.46 14.76 -6.09
C LEU A 294 -7.21 16.06 -5.30
N ASP A 295 -8.22 16.94 -5.30
CA ASP A 295 -8.33 18.09 -4.42
C ASP A 295 -8.91 17.65 -3.06
N GLN A 296 -8.21 18.00 -1.97
CA GLN A 296 -8.53 17.50 -0.63
C GLN A 296 -9.88 17.98 -0.07
N LEU A 297 -10.36 19.15 -0.52
CA LEU A 297 -11.63 19.70 -0.03
C LEU A 297 -12.83 19.08 -0.74
N THR A 298 -12.76 19.00 -2.07
CA THR A 298 -13.91 18.67 -2.93
C THR A 298 -13.92 17.23 -3.44
N GLY A 299 -12.79 16.53 -3.35
CA GLY A 299 -12.61 15.21 -3.97
C GLY A 299 -12.67 15.23 -5.50
N LEU A 300 -12.71 16.40 -6.15
CA LEU A 300 -12.51 16.53 -7.59
C LEU A 300 -11.05 16.25 -7.94
N HIS A 301 -10.72 16.10 -9.23
CA HIS A 301 -9.32 16.05 -9.61
C HIS A 301 -8.62 17.38 -9.33
N ASN A 302 -7.34 17.35 -9.00
CA ASN A 302 -6.56 18.57 -8.85
C ASN A 302 -6.10 19.12 -10.21
N ARG A 303 -5.67 20.38 -10.20
CA ARG A 303 -5.14 21.08 -11.38
C ARG A 303 -4.03 20.32 -12.10
N ARG A 304 -3.06 19.78 -11.36
CA ARG A 304 -1.89 19.09 -11.94
C ARG A 304 -2.31 17.85 -12.75
N PHE A 305 -3.22 17.05 -12.21
CA PHE A 305 -3.77 15.90 -12.89
C PHE A 305 -4.58 16.32 -14.12
N MET A 306 -5.37 17.37 -14.00
CA MET A 306 -6.15 17.93 -15.10
C MET A 306 -5.25 18.34 -16.27
N ASP A 307 -4.23 19.16 -16.02
CA ASP A 307 -3.32 19.66 -17.06
C ASP A 307 -2.69 18.50 -17.86
N THR A 308 -2.26 17.45 -17.16
CA THR A 308 -1.65 16.26 -17.76
C THR A 308 -2.65 15.47 -18.61
N ARG A 309 -3.87 15.26 -18.09
CA ARG A 309 -4.91 14.49 -18.80
C ARG A 309 -5.51 15.24 -19.97
N LEU A 310 -5.74 16.53 -19.81
CA LEU A 310 -6.28 17.39 -20.87
C LEU A 310 -5.31 17.46 -22.05
N ALA A 311 -4.00 17.57 -21.81
CA ALA A 311 -3.00 17.54 -22.89
C ALA A 311 -3.10 16.23 -23.71
N ALA A 312 -3.15 15.07 -23.04
CA ALA A 312 -3.31 13.79 -23.70
C ALA A 312 -4.63 13.67 -24.49
N MET A 313 -5.75 14.13 -23.91
CA MET A 313 -7.06 14.15 -24.58
C MET A 313 -7.07 15.08 -25.79
N PHE A 314 -6.36 16.21 -25.72
CA PHE A 314 -6.22 17.15 -26.82
C PHE A 314 -5.49 16.51 -28.00
N ASP A 315 -4.34 15.88 -27.75
CA ASP A 315 -3.53 15.21 -28.78
C ASP A 315 -4.30 14.06 -29.45
N GLU A 316 -4.97 13.21 -28.65
CA GLU A 316 -5.78 12.13 -29.18
C GLU A 316 -6.92 12.65 -30.04
N SER A 317 -7.59 13.71 -29.59
CA SER A 317 -8.73 14.27 -30.27
C SER A 317 -8.31 14.97 -31.58
N ALA A 318 -7.13 15.58 -31.62
CA ALA A 318 -6.50 16.12 -32.83
C ALA A 318 -6.17 15.00 -33.84
N LEU A 319 -5.55 13.91 -33.38
CA LEU A 319 -5.18 12.77 -34.22
C LEU A 319 -6.41 12.06 -34.83
N ARG A 320 -7.46 11.85 -34.03
CA ARG A 320 -8.66 11.08 -34.42
C ARG A 320 -9.79 11.93 -34.98
N ALA A 321 -9.58 13.24 -35.15
CA ALA A 321 -10.61 14.21 -35.53
C ALA A 321 -11.89 14.12 -34.67
N ARG A 322 -11.75 13.74 -33.39
CA ARG A 322 -12.88 13.70 -32.44
C ARG A 322 -13.14 15.10 -31.89
N ALA A 323 -14.36 15.32 -31.39
CA ALA A 323 -14.68 16.56 -30.69
C ALA A 323 -14.04 16.56 -29.29
N LEU A 324 -13.69 17.74 -28.78
CA LEU A 324 -13.25 17.96 -27.41
C LEU A 324 -13.75 19.33 -26.99
N SER A 325 -14.38 19.41 -25.82
CA SER A 325 -14.82 20.68 -25.24
C SER A 325 -14.32 20.82 -23.82
N VAL A 326 -14.12 22.07 -23.39
CA VAL A 326 -13.73 22.46 -22.04
C VAL A 326 -14.71 23.51 -21.58
N MET A 327 -15.07 23.47 -20.30
CA MET A 327 -15.75 24.58 -19.64
C MET A 327 -15.04 24.96 -18.35
N VAL A 328 -15.03 26.25 -18.08
CA VAL A 328 -14.52 26.84 -16.83
C VAL A 328 -15.72 27.40 -16.09
N LEU A 329 -15.88 26.99 -14.84
CA LEU A 329 -16.97 27.34 -13.95
C LEU A 329 -16.40 28.12 -12.77
N ASP A 330 -17.12 29.14 -12.33
CA ASP A 330 -16.76 29.91 -11.15
C ASP A 330 -18.02 30.27 -10.35
N VAL A 331 -17.95 30.03 -9.05
CA VAL A 331 -19.05 30.30 -8.12
C VAL A 331 -19.21 31.81 -7.95
N ASP A 332 -20.38 32.32 -8.34
CA ASP A 332 -20.65 33.74 -8.31
C ASP A 332 -20.68 34.27 -6.87
N HIS A 333 -19.96 35.37 -6.64
CA HIS A 333 -19.90 36.05 -5.34
C HIS A 333 -19.41 35.17 -4.19
N PHE A 334 -18.57 34.15 -4.45
CA PHE A 334 -18.08 33.24 -3.41
C PHE A 334 -17.38 33.94 -2.23
N LYS A 335 -16.65 35.03 -2.49
CA LYS A 335 -16.08 35.86 -1.42
C LYS A 335 -17.14 36.40 -0.45
N VAL A 336 -18.31 36.83 -0.95
CA VAL A 336 -19.42 37.32 -0.12
C VAL A 336 -19.99 36.19 0.74
N VAL A 337 -20.01 34.96 0.24
CA VAL A 337 -20.41 33.78 1.03
C VAL A 337 -19.46 33.61 2.21
N ASN A 338 -18.15 33.61 1.98
CA ASN A 338 -17.14 33.51 3.05
C ASN A 338 -17.23 34.67 4.05
N ASP A 339 -17.37 35.90 3.56
CA ASP A 339 -17.43 37.09 4.40
C ASP A 339 -18.71 37.13 5.25
N SER A 340 -19.81 36.52 4.78
CA SER A 340 -21.11 36.52 5.48
C SER A 340 -21.33 35.31 6.38
N TRP A 341 -20.77 34.15 6.03
CA TRP A 341 -21.06 32.86 6.67
C TRP A 341 -19.82 32.14 7.20
N GLY A 342 -18.63 32.72 7.02
CA GLY A 342 -17.37 32.11 7.42
C GLY A 342 -16.84 31.06 6.43
N HIS A 343 -15.57 30.72 6.59
CA HIS A 343 -14.87 29.81 5.69
C HIS A 343 -15.42 28.38 5.73
N ASP A 344 -15.85 27.89 6.90
CA ASP A 344 -16.43 26.54 7.03
C ASP A 344 -17.69 26.38 6.17
N ALA A 345 -18.55 27.40 6.13
CA ALA A 345 -19.73 27.42 5.27
C ALA A 345 -19.36 27.51 3.79
N GLY A 346 -18.32 28.28 3.44
CA GLY A 346 -17.77 28.29 2.09
C GLY A 346 -17.25 26.93 1.64
N ASP A 347 -16.59 26.20 2.54
CA ASP A 347 -16.09 24.85 2.29
C ASP A 347 -17.23 23.85 2.04
N GLU A 348 -18.33 23.94 2.80
CA GLU A 348 -19.54 23.15 2.56
C GLU A 348 -20.17 23.48 1.19
N VAL A 349 -20.22 24.76 0.81
CA VAL A 349 -20.70 25.19 -0.52
C VAL A 349 -19.83 24.60 -1.63
N LEU A 350 -18.50 24.60 -1.48
CA LEU A 350 -17.59 24.05 -2.50
C LEU A 350 -17.73 22.54 -2.65
N LYS A 351 -17.94 21.80 -1.55
CA LYS A 351 -18.19 20.36 -1.56
C LYS A 351 -19.48 20.02 -2.32
N GLU A 352 -20.58 20.66 -1.94
CA GLU A 352 -21.88 20.45 -2.60
C GLU A 352 -21.83 20.91 -4.08
N PHE A 353 -21.11 21.99 -4.38
CA PHE A 353 -20.95 22.47 -5.75
C PHE A 353 -20.22 21.42 -6.61
N ALA A 354 -19.12 20.88 -6.10
CA ALA A 354 -18.39 19.81 -6.74
C ALA A 354 -19.26 18.56 -7.00
N ASP A 355 -20.07 18.16 -6.02
CA ASP A 355 -20.97 17.00 -6.15
C ASP A 355 -22.06 17.23 -7.20
N ARG A 356 -22.63 18.44 -7.26
CA ARG A 356 -23.60 18.81 -8.29
C ARG A 356 -23.00 18.84 -9.69
N VAL A 357 -21.78 19.36 -9.84
CA VAL A 357 -21.05 19.33 -11.12
C VAL A 357 -20.81 17.88 -11.53
N ARG A 358 -20.29 17.05 -10.63
CA ARG A 358 -20.01 15.62 -10.89
C ARG A 358 -21.27 14.88 -11.31
N ALA A 359 -22.40 15.09 -10.64
CA ALA A 359 -23.70 14.47 -10.96
C ALA A 359 -24.27 14.87 -12.33
N CYS A 360 -23.80 15.98 -12.91
CA CYS A 360 -24.18 16.45 -14.24
C CYS A 360 -23.22 16.00 -15.35
N THR A 361 -22.18 15.21 -15.02
CA THR A 361 -21.14 14.75 -15.95
C THR A 361 -21.12 13.22 -16.07
N ARG A 362 -20.46 12.70 -17.11
CA ARG A 362 -20.30 11.27 -17.39
C ARG A 362 -19.02 10.75 -16.73
N GLY A 363 -18.91 9.43 -16.55
CA GLY A 363 -17.68 8.82 -16.02
C GLY A 363 -16.42 9.00 -16.88
N ILE A 364 -16.59 9.35 -18.17
CA ILE A 364 -15.47 9.67 -19.08
C ILE A 364 -15.08 11.16 -19.03
N ASP A 365 -15.93 12.01 -18.47
CA ASP A 365 -15.67 13.44 -18.35
C ASP A 365 -14.69 13.67 -17.19
N LEU A 366 -13.81 14.65 -17.35
CA LEU A 366 -12.83 15.00 -16.34
C LEU A 366 -13.27 16.28 -15.64
N VAL A 367 -13.59 16.19 -14.34
CA VAL A 367 -13.94 17.33 -13.49
C VAL A 367 -12.80 17.60 -12.52
N ALA A 368 -12.30 18.83 -12.49
CA ALA A 368 -11.17 19.23 -11.69
C ALA A 368 -11.35 20.60 -11.03
N ARG A 369 -10.82 20.77 -9.83
CA ARG A 369 -10.75 22.08 -9.15
C ARG A 369 -9.41 22.75 -9.47
N MET A 370 -9.45 23.98 -9.96
CA MET A 370 -8.27 24.74 -10.36
C MET A 370 -7.62 25.49 -9.20
N GLY A 371 -8.43 25.87 -8.21
CA GLY A 371 -8.06 26.63 -7.02
C GLY A 371 -9.22 27.55 -6.62
N GLY A 372 -9.33 27.89 -5.32
CA GLY A 372 -10.43 28.74 -4.83
C GLY A 372 -11.80 28.17 -5.20
N GLU A 373 -12.60 28.97 -5.88
CA GLU A 373 -13.96 28.67 -6.35
C GLU A 373 -14.05 28.21 -7.82
N GLU A 374 -12.92 28.01 -8.50
CA GLU A 374 -12.87 27.67 -9.93
C GLU A 374 -12.80 26.16 -10.18
N VAL A 375 -13.69 25.69 -11.05
CA VAL A 375 -13.78 24.28 -11.48
C VAL A 375 -13.72 24.21 -13.01
N VAL A 376 -12.98 23.23 -13.53
CA VAL A 376 -12.89 22.94 -14.96
C VAL A 376 -13.50 21.58 -15.25
N VAL A 377 -14.28 21.51 -16.32
CA VAL A 377 -14.80 20.25 -16.86
C VAL A 377 -14.31 20.06 -18.27
N VAL A 378 -13.70 18.91 -18.55
CA VAL A 378 -13.26 18.49 -19.88
C VAL A 378 -14.21 17.40 -20.37
N LEU A 379 -14.78 17.62 -21.55
CA LEU A 379 -15.77 16.77 -22.19
C LEU A 379 -15.18 16.14 -23.46
N PRO A 380 -14.58 14.94 -23.37
CA PRO A 380 -14.12 14.23 -24.55
C PRO A 380 -15.32 13.87 -25.44
N GLU A 381 -15.07 13.82 -26.75
CA GLU A 381 -16.06 13.43 -27.77
C GLU A 381 -17.33 14.28 -27.77
N THR A 382 -17.23 15.51 -27.27
CA THR A 382 -18.39 16.38 -27.09
C THR A 382 -18.22 17.65 -27.91
N GLY A 383 -19.16 17.88 -28.83
CA GLY A 383 -19.20 19.07 -29.68
C GLY A 383 -19.80 20.29 -28.97
N PRO A 384 -19.70 21.49 -29.59
CA PRO A 384 -20.06 22.77 -28.95
C PRO A 384 -21.50 22.83 -28.41
N LYS A 385 -22.48 22.37 -29.19
CA LYS A 385 -23.90 22.38 -28.79
C LYS A 385 -24.17 21.50 -27.58
N ALA A 386 -23.56 20.31 -27.54
CA ALA A 386 -23.71 19.38 -26.42
C ALA A 386 -22.99 19.89 -25.17
N ALA A 387 -21.80 20.49 -25.32
CA ALA A 387 -21.07 21.10 -24.23
C ALA A 387 -21.85 22.26 -23.59
N TYR A 388 -22.49 23.11 -24.42
CA TYR A 388 -23.36 24.18 -23.93
C TYR A 388 -24.56 23.62 -23.14
N ALA A 389 -25.21 22.56 -23.64
CA ALA A 389 -26.33 21.94 -22.93
C ALA A 389 -25.92 21.34 -21.57
N VAL A 390 -24.72 20.75 -21.47
CA VAL A 390 -24.17 20.28 -20.18
C VAL A 390 -23.92 21.44 -19.24
N ALA A 391 -23.35 22.54 -19.73
CA ALA A 391 -23.11 23.74 -18.93
C ALA A 391 -24.41 24.36 -18.40
N GLU A 392 -25.45 24.50 -19.23
CA GLU A 392 -26.76 25.00 -18.76
C GLU A 392 -27.39 24.09 -17.72
N ARG A 393 -27.30 22.76 -17.91
CA ARG A 393 -27.78 21.80 -16.91
C ARG A 393 -27.07 21.97 -15.56
N ILE A 394 -25.76 22.22 -15.58
CA ILE A 394 -25.00 22.51 -14.34
C ILE A 394 -25.49 23.81 -13.72
N ARG A 395 -25.58 24.89 -14.52
CA ARG A 395 -26.02 26.21 -14.06
C ARG A 395 -27.41 26.16 -13.40
N GLU A 396 -28.37 25.52 -14.06
CA GLU A 396 -29.73 25.33 -13.55
C GLU A 396 -29.75 24.50 -12.27
N ARG A 397 -28.94 23.44 -12.16
CA ARG A 397 -28.88 22.62 -10.94
C ARG A 397 -28.28 23.36 -9.75
N VAL A 398 -27.32 24.26 -10.00
CA VAL A 398 -26.73 25.10 -8.96
C VAL A 398 -27.74 26.15 -8.50
N GLU A 399 -28.41 26.82 -9.42
CA GLU A 399 -29.40 27.88 -9.10
C GLU A 399 -30.69 27.35 -8.45
N ASN A 400 -31.28 26.28 -8.99
CA ASN A 400 -32.62 25.84 -8.63
C ASN A 400 -32.70 25.13 -7.27
N THR A 401 -31.57 24.76 -6.69
CA THR A 401 -31.53 24.07 -5.38
C THR A 401 -30.65 24.89 -4.44
N PRO A 402 -31.18 25.40 -3.32
CA PRO A 402 -30.35 26.09 -2.33
C PRO A 402 -29.21 25.19 -1.80
N PHE A 403 -28.15 25.81 -1.31
CA PHE A 403 -27.01 25.13 -0.69
C PHE A 403 -27.22 25.06 0.80
N ALA A 404 -27.21 23.86 1.35
CA ALA A 404 -27.29 23.63 2.78
C ALA A 404 -25.93 23.95 3.44
N ILE A 405 -25.97 24.71 4.53
CA ILE A 405 -24.81 25.06 5.35
C ILE A 405 -25.08 24.76 6.84
N TYR A 406 -23.99 24.62 7.61
CA TYR A 406 -23.98 24.27 9.03
C TYR A 406 -24.80 23.00 9.31
N ASN A 407 -24.39 21.87 8.71
CA ASN A 407 -25.06 20.57 8.86
C ASN A 407 -26.58 20.64 8.58
N ASN A 408 -26.97 21.23 7.45
CA ASN A 408 -28.37 21.37 7.01
C ASN A 408 -29.27 22.23 7.92
N SER A 409 -28.71 23.07 8.78
CA SER A 409 -29.52 23.98 9.61
C SER A 409 -29.94 25.26 8.88
N ARG A 410 -29.29 25.59 7.76
CA ARG A 410 -29.60 26.77 6.95
C ARG A 410 -29.38 26.51 5.47
N GLU A 411 -30.09 27.23 4.62
CA GLU A 411 -29.94 27.20 3.17
C GLU A 411 -29.61 28.58 2.61
N ILE A 412 -28.71 28.63 1.62
CA ILE A 412 -28.34 29.86 0.92
C ILE A 412 -28.43 29.70 -0.60
N PRO A 413 -28.87 30.72 -1.35
CA PRO A 413 -28.83 30.70 -2.80
C PRO A 413 -27.41 30.92 -3.30
N VAL A 414 -26.98 30.11 -4.26
CA VAL A 414 -25.67 30.22 -4.92
C VAL A 414 -25.90 30.09 -6.42
N THR A 415 -25.13 30.84 -7.21
CA THR A 415 -25.18 30.79 -8.68
C THR A 415 -23.78 30.57 -9.23
N VAL A 416 -23.69 30.22 -10.52
CA VAL A 416 -22.42 29.91 -11.19
C VAL A 416 -22.39 30.57 -12.57
N SER A 417 -21.24 31.15 -12.91
CA SER A 417 -20.95 31.61 -14.26
C SER A 417 -20.11 30.57 -14.98
N ILE A 418 -20.40 30.31 -16.26
CA ILE A 418 -19.72 29.24 -17.01
C ILE A 418 -19.27 29.75 -18.38
N GLY A 419 -17.98 29.57 -18.68
CA GLY A 419 -17.42 29.76 -20.02
C GLY A 419 -17.19 28.42 -20.71
N VAL A 420 -17.63 28.27 -21.95
CA VAL A 420 -17.51 27.01 -22.73
C VAL A 420 -16.68 27.25 -23.98
N ALA A 421 -15.75 26.35 -24.29
CA ALA A 421 -15.02 26.35 -25.56
C ALA A 421 -14.85 24.94 -26.10
N SER A 422 -14.75 24.82 -27.43
CA SER A 422 -14.42 23.57 -28.12
C SER A 422 -13.11 23.67 -28.87
N ARG A 423 -12.46 22.52 -29.11
CA ARG A 423 -11.22 22.45 -29.90
C ARG A 423 -11.50 22.90 -31.32
N LYS A 424 -10.58 23.71 -31.87
CA LYS A 424 -10.58 24.15 -33.26
C LYS A 424 -9.38 23.53 -33.99
N ALA A 425 -9.47 23.41 -35.31
CA ALA A 425 -8.38 22.85 -36.13
C ALA A 425 -7.07 23.68 -36.06
N GLY A 426 -7.15 24.96 -35.67
CA GLY A 426 -6.00 25.86 -35.50
C GLY A 426 -5.43 25.95 -34.09
N ASP A 427 -5.89 25.12 -33.14
CA ASP A 427 -5.32 25.09 -31.80
C ASP A 427 -3.95 24.40 -31.81
N ALA A 428 -2.94 25.04 -31.22
CA ALA A 428 -1.60 24.47 -31.10
C ALA A 428 -1.46 23.60 -29.84
N SER A 429 -2.25 23.89 -28.79
CA SER A 429 -2.22 23.14 -27.54
C SER A 429 -3.54 23.20 -26.78
N SER A 430 -3.67 22.38 -25.74
CA SER A 430 -4.77 22.45 -24.78
C SER A 430 -4.90 23.81 -24.08
N ALA A 431 -3.82 24.60 -24.00
CA ALA A 431 -3.88 25.93 -23.40
C ALA A 431 -4.78 26.90 -24.20
N ASP A 432 -4.89 26.72 -25.52
CA ASP A 432 -5.68 27.60 -26.40
C ASP A 432 -7.18 27.43 -26.15
N ILE A 433 -7.63 26.19 -25.95
CA ILE A 433 -9.03 25.88 -25.65
C ILE A 433 -9.40 26.35 -24.23
N VAL A 434 -8.52 26.15 -23.24
CA VAL A 434 -8.73 26.62 -21.86
C VAL A 434 -8.84 28.14 -21.83
N LYS A 435 -7.90 28.85 -22.48
CA LYS A 435 -7.91 30.32 -22.56
C LYS A 435 -9.21 30.86 -23.14
N ARG A 436 -9.75 30.23 -24.19
CA ARG A 436 -11.04 30.64 -24.78
C ARG A 436 -12.22 30.41 -23.86
N ALA A 437 -12.19 29.33 -23.07
CA ALA A 437 -13.23 29.08 -22.08
C ALA A 437 -13.15 30.11 -20.94
N ASP A 438 -11.95 30.47 -20.51
CA ASP A 438 -11.67 31.55 -19.55
C ASP A 438 -12.20 32.91 -20.04
N ASP A 439 -11.87 33.29 -21.28
CA ASP A 439 -12.38 34.53 -21.90
C ASP A 439 -13.91 34.54 -21.96
N ALA A 440 -14.53 33.38 -22.17
CA ALA A 440 -15.98 33.25 -22.18
C ALA A 440 -16.58 33.37 -20.76
N LEU A 441 -15.93 32.80 -19.75
CA LEU A 441 -16.30 32.95 -18.35
C LEU A 441 -16.20 34.41 -17.91
N TYR A 442 -15.13 35.11 -18.30
CA TYR A 442 -14.98 36.54 -18.04
C TYR A 442 -16.16 37.34 -18.62
N ARG A 443 -16.55 37.06 -19.87
CA ARG A 443 -17.74 37.69 -20.47
C ARG A 443 -19.03 37.34 -19.72
N ALA A 444 -19.16 36.11 -19.21
CA ALA A 444 -20.34 35.69 -18.45
C ALA A 444 -20.48 36.51 -17.16
N LYS A 445 -19.37 36.67 -16.42
CA LYS A 445 -19.30 37.53 -15.23
C LYS A 445 -19.60 38.98 -15.56
N ALA A 446 -18.99 39.53 -16.61
CA ALA A 446 -19.19 40.92 -17.03
C ALA A 446 -20.62 41.23 -17.51
N SER A 447 -21.31 40.24 -18.06
CA SER A 447 -22.68 40.40 -18.58
C SER A 447 -23.75 40.30 -17.50
N GLY A 448 -23.38 40.10 -16.23
CA GLY A 448 -24.31 40.02 -15.10
C GLY A 448 -24.44 38.65 -14.46
N ARG A 449 -23.44 37.76 -14.63
CA ARG A 449 -23.31 36.47 -13.92
C ARG A 449 -24.46 35.48 -14.18
N ASN A 450 -24.45 34.33 -13.49
CA ASN A 450 -25.46 33.28 -13.56
C ASN A 450 -25.88 32.94 -15.01
N ARG A 451 -24.89 32.65 -15.85
CA ARG A 451 -25.11 32.36 -17.28
C ARG A 451 -23.98 31.55 -17.88
N VAL A 452 -24.30 30.93 -19.00
CA VAL A 452 -23.32 30.25 -19.85
C VAL A 452 -22.99 31.14 -21.04
N ILE A 453 -21.70 31.29 -21.34
CA ILE A 453 -21.24 31.88 -22.61
C ILE A 453 -20.36 30.87 -23.33
N ALA A 454 -20.70 30.57 -24.58
CA ALA A 454 -19.81 29.82 -25.47
C ALA A 454 -18.85 30.78 -26.21
N ALA A 455 -17.59 30.39 -26.31
CA ALA A 455 -16.64 31.01 -27.23
C ALA A 455 -17.05 30.63 -28.66
N ASN A 456 -17.59 31.59 -29.42
CA ASN A 456 -18.03 31.34 -30.79
C ASN A 456 -16.90 30.76 -31.65
N ALA A 457 -17.26 29.78 -32.49
CA ALA A 457 -16.48 29.47 -33.67
C ALA A 457 -16.61 30.67 -34.61
N ALA A 458 -15.55 31.48 -34.69
CA ALA A 458 -15.35 32.37 -35.83
C ALA A 458 -15.17 31.50 -37.09
#